data_AF-A0A2K2H5Z4-F1
#
_entry.id   AF-A0A2K2H5Z4-F1
#
_cell.length_a   1.000
_cell.length_b   1.000
_cell.length_c   1.000
_cell.angle_alpha   90.00
_cell.angle_beta   90.00
_cell.angle_gamma   90.00
#
_symmetry.space_group_name_H-M   'P 1'
#
loop_
_entity.id
_entity.type
_entity.pdbx_description
1 polymer ?
#
loop_
_entity_poly.entity_id
_entity_poly.type
_entity_poly.pdbx_seq_one_letter_code
_entity_poly.pdbx_strand_id
1 'polypeptide(L)'
;MHESLATLPIKEILTTNYEFTLEKPALNKSVNLKNSGAVSEQKYSLFRQFEISGKRFWHIHGDANHPQSIALGYEQYSGYLQNMRNYMVSGTKDNYKSIKLEALIKRLKRGDYSITSWIDLFFSHDIHILGLGLDFVEIHLWWLLTYRARVLNGHKLSRRNKIYYYYPRSREKDDKTKLRFLKAYGVVLRDFDDTLGRESYYNQILKKLESV
;
A
#
# COMPACT_ATOMS: atom_id res chain seq x y z
N MET A 1 18.11 7.76 -1.90
CA MET A 1 16.80 7.19 -1.47
C MET A 1 16.14 6.34 -2.56
N HIS A 2 15.76 6.88 -3.74
CA HIS A 2 15.07 6.08 -4.77
C HIS A 2 15.92 4.93 -5.31
N GLU A 3 17.20 5.16 -5.59
CA GLU A 3 18.15 4.11 -5.97
C GLU A 3 18.32 3.06 -4.86
N SER A 4 18.41 3.51 -3.61
CA SER A 4 18.51 2.63 -2.44
C SER A 4 17.27 1.75 -2.25
N LEU A 5 16.07 2.25 -2.57
CA LEU A 5 14.84 1.43 -2.56
C LEU A 5 14.84 0.38 -3.67
N ALA A 6 15.44 0.69 -4.82
CA ALA A 6 15.59 -0.27 -5.92
C ALA A 6 16.56 -1.41 -5.57
N THR A 7 17.57 -1.17 -4.73
CA THR A 7 18.53 -2.22 -4.32
C THR A 7 18.03 -3.10 -3.17
N LEU A 8 17.01 -2.68 -2.42
CA LEU A 8 16.45 -3.50 -1.34
C LEU A 8 15.91 -4.84 -1.86
N PRO A 9 16.00 -5.94 -1.09
CA PRO A 9 15.45 -7.26 -1.46
C PRO A 9 13.91 -7.34 -1.35
N ILE A 10 13.20 -6.23 -1.63
CA ILE A 10 11.75 -6.13 -1.63
C ILE A 10 11.19 -6.35 -3.04
N LYS A 11 10.07 -7.07 -3.15
CA LYS A 11 9.39 -7.33 -4.43
C LYS A 11 8.19 -6.45 -4.68
N GLU A 12 7.55 -5.94 -3.63
CA GLU A 12 6.30 -5.20 -3.70
C GLU A 12 6.52 -3.78 -3.20
N ILE A 13 6.23 -2.78 -4.05
CA ILE A 13 6.40 -1.37 -3.73
C ILE A 13 5.06 -0.68 -3.96
N LEU A 14 4.47 -0.13 -2.90
CA LEU A 14 3.24 0.65 -2.96
C LEU A 14 3.61 2.13 -2.86
N THR A 15 3.02 2.95 -3.73
CA THR A 15 3.25 4.39 -3.74
C THR A 15 1.96 5.17 -3.95
N THR A 16 1.87 6.31 -3.27
CA THR A 16 0.82 7.30 -3.45
C THR A 16 1.21 8.38 -4.47
N ASN A 17 2.47 8.35 -4.94
CA ASN A 17 2.97 9.25 -5.98
C ASN A 17 2.38 8.87 -7.34
N TYR A 18 2.14 9.87 -8.19
CA TYR A 18 1.59 9.68 -9.52
C TYR A 18 2.67 9.44 -10.57
N GLU A 19 3.85 10.02 -10.35
CA GLU A 19 5.00 9.93 -11.23
C GLU A 19 5.82 8.65 -11.04
N PHE A 20 6.44 8.20 -12.12
CA PHE A 20 7.20 6.95 -12.15
C PHE A 20 8.67 7.11 -11.73
N THR A 21 8.94 7.93 -10.71
CA THR A 21 10.31 8.23 -10.29
C THR A 21 10.95 7.08 -9.50
N LEU A 22 10.16 6.23 -8.83
CA LEU A 22 10.66 5.06 -8.09
C LEU A 22 11.09 3.92 -9.03
N GLU A 23 10.52 3.92 -10.22
CA GLU A 23 10.71 2.95 -11.30
C GLU A 23 11.96 3.30 -12.12
N LYS A 24 12.32 4.60 -12.20
CA LYS A 24 13.47 5.10 -12.99
C LYS A 24 14.78 4.35 -12.72
N PRO A 25 15.21 4.10 -11.46
CA PRO A 25 16.44 3.35 -11.21
C PRO A 25 16.39 1.91 -11.71
N ALA A 26 15.19 1.32 -11.81
CA ALA A 26 14.98 -0.03 -12.33
C ALA A 26 14.75 -0.05 -13.87
N LEU A 27 14.58 1.12 -14.50
CA LEU A 27 14.34 1.30 -15.91
C LEU A 27 15.65 1.61 -16.64
N ASN A 28 16.13 0.68 -17.46
CA ASN A 28 17.33 0.90 -18.28
C ASN A 28 17.13 1.93 -19.42
N LYS A 29 15.89 2.32 -19.75
CA LYS A 29 15.51 3.34 -20.76
C LYS A 29 14.13 3.94 -20.44
N SER A 30 13.74 5.02 -21.13
CA SER A 30 12.37 5.57 -21.15
C SER A 30 11.39 4.54 -21.75
N VAL A 31 10.92 3.60 -20.93
CA VAL A 31 9.94 2.58 -21.33
C VAL A 31 8.54 3.09 -21.03
N ASN A 32 7.64 2.96 -22.00
CA ASN A 32 6.20 3.12 -21.75
C ASN A 32 5.74 1.97 -20.84
N LEU A 33 5.62 2.25 -19.55
CA LEU A 33 5.16 1.31 -18.54
C LEU A 33 3.73 0.88 -18.84
N LYS A 34 3.54 -0.41 -19.09
CA LYS A 34 2.23 -1.03 -19.32
C LYS A 34 1.76 -1.71 -18.04
N ASN A 35 0.46 -1.61 -17.78
CA ASN A 35 -0.18 -2.35 -16.70
C ASN A 35 0.05 -3.86 -16.90
N SER A 36 0.63 -4.50 -15.90
CA SER A 36 0.91 -5.94 -15.80
C SER A 36 -0.12 -6.67 -14.92
N GLY A 37 -1.12 -5.96 -14.39
CA GLY A 37 -2.17 -6.52 -13.57
C GLY A 37 -3.22 -7.27 -14.38
N ALA A 38 -4.01 -8.09 -13.68
CA ALA A 38 -5.05 -8.92 -14.28
C ALA A 38 -6.23 -8.14 -14.89
N VAL A 39 -6.32 -6.84 -14.60
CA VAL A 39 -7.44 -5.98 -15.01
C VAL A 39 -6.90 -4.65 -15.51
N SER A 40 -7.41 -4.20 -16.65
CA SER A 40 -7.25 -2.82 -17.11
C SER A 40 -8.28 -1.92 -16.44
N GLU A 41 -7.85 -1.17 -15.43
CA GLU A 41 -8.69 -0.24 -14.69
C GLU A 41 -8.58 1.16 -15.29
N GLN A 42 -9.72 1.84 -15.52
CA GLN A 42 -9.70 3.27 -15.87
C GLN A 42 -9.71 4.18 -14.64
N LYS A 43 -10.48 3.79 -13.62
CA LYS A 43 -10.58 4.45 -12.31
C LYS A 43 -10.20 3.44 -11.22
N TYR A 44 -9.64 3.93 -10.11
CA TYR A 44 -9.33 3.16 -8.91
C TYR A 44 -8.29 2.05 -9.15
N SER A 45 -7.05 2.27 -8.71
CA SER A 45 -5.92 1.38 -8.96
C SER A 45 -5.87 0.18 -8.01
N LEU A 46 -6.89 -0.68 -8.01
CA LEU A 46 -6.96 -1.82 -7.12
C LEU A 46 -6.06 -2.99 -7.59
N PHE A 47 -6.01 -3.21 -8.90
CA PHE A 47 -5.30 -4.30 -9.56
C PHE A 47 -4.15 -3.81 -10.45
N ARG A 48 -4.07 -2.50 -10.72
CA ARG A 48 -3.00 -1.94 -11.56
C ARG A 48 -1.64 -2.10 -10.88
N GLN A 49 -0.75 -2.78 -11.58
CA GLN A 49 0.64 -2.99 -11.17
C GLN A 49 1.58 -2.84 -12.37
N PHE A 50 2.82 -2.45 -12.12
CA PHE A 50 3.89 -2.39 -13.12
C PHE A 50 5.03 -3.29 -12.67
N GLU A 51 5.37 -4.29 -13.49
CA GLU A 51 6.49 -5.19 -13.20
C GLU A 51 7.75 -4.70 -13.91
N ILE A 52 8.80 -4.44 -13.13
CA ILE A 52 10.08 -3.91 -13.61
C ILE A 52 11.20 -4.62 -12.85
N SER A 53 12.08 -5.30 -13.57
CA SER A 53 13.28 -5.94 -13.00
C SER A 53 12.97 -6.86 -11.80
N GLY A 54 11.87 -7.63 -11.89
CA GLY A 54 11.43 -8.56 -10.85
C GLY A 54 10.72 -7.93 -9.64
N LYS A 55 10.47 -6.62 -9.67
CA LYS A 55 9.68 -5.88 -8.66
C LYS A 55 8.36 -5.44 -9.25
N ARG A 56 7.32 -5.38 -8.41
CA ARG A 56 6.01 -4.87 -8.75
C ARG A 56 5.74 -3.55 -8.03
N PHE A 57 5.33 -2.57 -8.82
CA PHE A 57 4.99 -1.22 -8.36
C PHE A 57 3.48 -1.02 -8.44
N TRP A 58 2.89 -0.57 -7.34
CA TRP A 58 1.47 -0.33 -7.17
C TRP A 58 1.23 1.15 -6.88
N HIS A 59 0.77 1.89 -7.88
CA HIS A 59 0.37 3.28 -7.73
C HIS A 59 -1.05 3.37 -7.17
N ILE A 60 -1.17 3.23 -5.86
CA ILE A 60 -2.46 3.02 -5.18
C ILE A 60 -3.39 4.24 -5.27
N HIS A 61 -2.87 5.44 -5.55
CA HIS A 61 -3.65 6.66 -5.77
C HIS A 61 -3.92 6.98 -7.26
N GLY A 62 -3.50 6.11 -8.18
CA GLY A 62 -3.48 6.41 -9.61
C GLY A 62 -2.09 6.80 -10.09
N ASP A 63 -1.93 6.88 -11.41
CA ASP A 63 -0.64 7.16 -12.04
C ASP A 63 -0.78 8.18 -13.18
N ALA A 64 0.32 8.86 -13.49
CA ALA A 64 0.35 9.94 -14.48
C ALA A 64 0.01 9.50 -15.91
N ASN A 65 0.18 8.21 -16.25
CA ASN A 65 -0.22 7.69 -17.55
C ASN A 65 -1.73 7.46 -17.65
N HIS A 66 -2.44 7.42 -16.52
CA HIS A 66 -3.89 7.25 -16.45
C HIS A 66 -4.52 8.34 -15.57
N PRO A 67 -4.63 9.59 -16.06
CA PRO A 67 -5.13 10.72 -15.26
C PRO A 67 -6.51 10.51 -14.63
N GLN A 68 -7.38 9.74 -15.28
CA GLN A 68 -8.72 9.39 -14.75
C GLN A 68 -8.68 8.52 -13.50
N SER A 69 -7.54 7.88 -13.20
CA SER A 69 -7.34 7.06 -12.02
C SER A 69 -6.88 7.84 -10.80
N ILE A 70 -6.45 9.10 -10.99
CA ILE A 70 -5.90 9.95 -9.93
C ILE A 70 -7.00 10.32 -8.93
N ALA A 71 -6.77 9.99 -7.66
CA ALA A 71 -7.70 10.29 -6.57
C ALA A 71 -7.51 11.73 -6.05
N LEU A 72 -8.18 12.71 -6.68
CA LEU A 72 -8.06 14.14 -6.31
C LEU A 72 -9.23 14.71 -5.51
N GLY A 73 -10.30 13.93 -5.27
CA GLY A 73 -11.52 14.46 -4.66
C GLY A 73 -12.35 13.43 -3.90
N TYR A 74 -13.30 13.93 -3.11
CA TYR A 74 -14.18 13.14 -2.25
C TYR A 74 -14.97 12.07 -2.99
N GLU A 75 -15.43 12.37 -4.20
CA GLU A 75 -16.18 11.43 -5.02
C GLU A 75 -15.30 10.23 -5.41
N GLN A 76 -14.07 10.50 -5.83
CA GLN A 76 -13.09 9.47 -6.16
C GLN A 76 -12.75 8.62 -4.92
N TYR A 77 -12.52 9.25 -3.77
CA TYR A 77 -12.25 8.50 -2.53
C TYR A 77 -13.43 7.62 -2.10
N SER A 78 -14.66 8.14 -2.21
CA SER A 78 -15.87 7.39 -1.85
C SER A 78 -16.08 6.20 -2.77
N GLY A 79 -15.95 6.40 -4.09
CA GLY A 79 -16.03 5.31 -5.07
C GLY A 79 -14.91 4.29 -4.89
N TYR A 80 -13.69 4.74 -4.59
CA TYR A 80 -12.57 3.85 -4.34
C TYR A 80 -12.79 2.99 -3.11
N LEU A 81 -13.22 3.59 -1.99
CA LEU A 81 -13.59 2.89 -0.76
C LEU A 81 -14.67 1.83 -1.00
N GLN A 82 -15.68 2.16 -1.80
CA GLN A 82 -16.72 1.20 -2.17
C GLN A 82 -16.14 0.00 -2.94
N ASN A 83 -15.22 0.24 -3.88
CA ASN A 83 -14.54 -0.84 -4.62
C ASN A 83 -13.67 -1.70 -3.73
N MET A 84 -12.89 -1.10 -2.82
CA MET A 84 -12.10 -1.84 -1.84
C MET A 84 -13.00 -2.68 -0.93
N ARG A 85 -14.12 -2.12 -0.46
CA ARG A 85 -15.11 -2.85 0.35
C ARG A 85 -15.70 -4.03 -0.42
N ASN A 86 -16.10 -3.81 -1.67
CA ASN A 86 -16.64 -4.87 -2.54
C ASN A 86 -15.62 -5.99 -2.71
N TYR A 87 -14.36 -5.67 -3.01
CA TYR A 87 -13.30 -6.67 -3.11
C TYR A 87 -13.13 -7.50 -1.83
N MET A 88 -13.19 -6.85 -0.67
CA MET A 88 -13.08 -7.51 0.64
C MET A 88 -14.23 -8.48 0.93
N VAL A 89 -15.47 -8.10 0.64
CA VAL A 89 -16.68 -8.81 1.15
C VAL A 89 -17.49 -9.55 0.10
N SER A 90 -17.45 -9.09 -1.16
CA SER A 90 -18.24 -9.62 -2.28
C SER A 90 -17.36 -10.19 -3.40
N GLY A 91 -16.10 -9.77 -3.49
CA GLY A 91 -15.19 -10.11 -4.58
C GLY A 91 -15.35 -9.18 -5.77
N THR A 92 -15.12 -9.67 -6.98
CA THR A 92 -15.09 -8.84 -8.21
C THR A 92 -16.30 -9.05 -9.13
N LYS A 93 -17.22 -9.97 -8.78
CA LYS A 93 -18.30 -10.44 -9.66
C LYS A 93 -19.13 -9.34 -10.32
N ASP A 94 -19.42 -8.26 -9.62
CA ASP A 94 -20.32 -7.20 -10.11
C ASP A 94 -19.57 -6.00 -10.73
N ASN A 95 -18.28 -5.83 -10.41
CA ASN A 95 -17.52 -4.63 -10.79
C ASN A 95 -16.52 -4.88 -11.92
N TYR A 96 -16.12 -6.14 -12.15
CA TYR A 96 -15.09 -6.47 -13.13
C TYR A 96 -15.53 -7.65 -14.01
N LYS A 97 -15.59 -7.42 -15.32
CA LYS A 97 -15.96 -8.46 -16.29
C LYS A 97 -14.82 -9.45 -16.56
N SER A 98 -13.58 -8.97 -16.56
CA SER A 98 -12.38 -9.74 -16.94
C SER A 98 -11.84 -10.65 -15.85
N ILE A 99 -12.23 -10.44 -14.58
CA ILE A 99 -11.78 -11.25 -13.46
C ILE A 99 -12.93 -11.56 -12.51
N LYS A 100 -13.07 -12.83 -12.11
CA LYS A 100 -14.09 -13.31 -11.17
C LYS A 100 -13.43 -13.91 -9.94
N LEU A 101 -13.05 -13.05 -9.01
CA LEU A 101 -12.56 -13.43 -7.69
C LEU A 101 -13.72 -13.45 -6.69
N GLU A 102 -13.69 -14.44 -5.80
CA GLU A 102 -14.49 -14.40 -4.60
C GLU A 102 -13.96 -13.33 -3.63
N ALA A 103 -14.80 -12.98 -2.64
CA ALA A 103 -14.43 -12.06 -1.57
C ALA A 103 -13.07 -12.43 -0.94
N LEU A 104 -12.20 -11.44 -0.75
CA LEU A 104 -10.87 -11.67 -0.20
C LEU A 104 -10.93 -12.41 1.14
N ILE A 105 -11.87 -12.06 2.03
CA ILE A 105 -12.02 -12.76 3.31
C ILE A 105 -12.28 -14.26 3.13
N LYS A 106 -13.06 -14.66 2.13
CA LYS A 106 -13.34 -16.08 1.87
C LYS A 106 -12.09 -16.79 1.34
N ARG A 107 -11.33 -16.15 0.45
CA ARG A 107 -10.05 -16.65 -0.07
C ARG A 107 -9.05 -16.87 1.07
N LEU A 108 -8.82 -15.85 1.90
CA LEU A 108 -7.91 -15.89 3.03
C LEU A 108 -8.29 -16.96 4.08
N LYS A 109 -9.58 -17.18 4.33
CA LYS A 109 -10.08 -18.24 5.24
C LYS A 109 -9.75 -19.65 4.76
N ARG A 110 -9.70 -19.87 3.45
CA ARG A 110 -9.31 -21.16 2.85
C ARG A 110 -7.80 -21.30 2.67
N GLY A 111 -7.02 -20.31 3.12
CA GLY A 111 -5.58 -20.31 2.96
C GLY A 111 -5.09 -19.89 1.56
N ASP A 112 -5.94 -19.28 0.73
CA ASP A 112 -5.51 -18.67 -0.53
C ASP A 112 -4.96 -17.25 -0.25
N TYR A 113 -3.64 -17.12 -0.41
CA TYR A 113 -2.88 -15.87 -0.25
C TYR A 113 -2.25 -15.41 -1.56
N SER A 114 -2.79 -15.86 -2.71
CA SER A 114 -2.36 -15.36 -4.02
C SER A 114 -2.54 -13.84 -4.11
N ILE A 115 -1.51 -13.15 -4.61
CA ILE A 115 -1.51 -11.71 -4.75
C ILE A 115 -2.16 -11.38 -6.10
N THR A 116 -3.28 -10.69 -6.06
CA THR A 116 -3.97 -10.17 -7.25
C THR A 116 -4.16 -8.66 -7.17
N SER A 117 -4.36 -8.14 -5.96
CA SER A 117 -4.47 -6.72 -5.61
C SER A 117 -3.46 -6.37 -4.54
N TRP A 118 -3.02 -5.11 -4.50
CA TRP A 118 -2.21 -4.58 -3.41
C TRP A 118 -2.88 -4.74 -2.03
N ILE A 119 -4.22 -4.84 -1.96
CA ILE A 119 -4.94 -5.11 -0.71
C ILE A 119 -4.56 -6.47 -0.12
N ASP A 120 -4.28 -7.46 -0.96
CA ASP A 120 -3.93 -8.81 -0.52
C ASP A 120 -2.66 -8.80 0.34
N LEU A 121 -1.72 -7.90 0.02
CA LEU A 121 -0.45 -7.72 0.73
C LEU A 121 -0.67 -7.34 2.20
N PHE A 122 -1.67 -6.51 2.50
CA PHE A 122 -1.98 -6.11 3.88
C PHE A 122 -2.40 -7.29 4.77
N PHE A 123 -2.81 -8.43 4.20
CA PHE A 123 -3.20 -9.62 4.94
C PHE A 123 -2.19 -10.78 4.87
N SER A 124 -1.16 -10.66 4.02
CA SER A 124 -0.24 -11.76 3.69
C SER A 124 1.23 -11.42 3.86
N HIS A 125 1.63 -10.15 3.77
CA HIS A 125 3.03 -9.72 3.76
C HIS A 125 3.30 -8.65 4.83
N ASP A 126 4.51 -8.64 5.39
CA ASP A 126 4.90 -7.55 6.28
C ASP A 126 4.93 -6.23 5.49
N ILE A 127 4.25 -5.20 6.01
CA ILE A 127 4.12 -3.89 5.35
C ILE A 127 4.97 -2.88 6.10
N HIS A 128 5.83 -2.16 5.38
CA HIS A 128 6.69 -1.12 5.91
C HIS A 128 6.29 0.23 5.33
N ILE A 129 5.64 1.07 6.14
CA ILE A 129 5.12 2.38 5.72
C ILE A 129 6.11 3.47 6.15
N LEU A 130 6.71 4.15 5.18
CA LEU A 130 7.63 5.27 5.37
C LEU A 130 7.35 6.37 4.36
N GLY A 131 7.59 7.63 4.75
CA GLY A 131 7.39 8.79 3.89
C GLY A 131 5.93 9.13 3.57
N LEU A 132 4.98 8.47 4.23
CA LEU A 132 3.56 8.74 4.10
C LEU A 132 3.03 9.44 5.36
N GLY A 133 2.34 10.57 5.19
CA GLY A 133 1.78 11.34 6.31
C GLY A 133 0.61 10.65 7.01
N LEU A 134 -0.14 9.82 6.27
CA LEU A 134 -1.44 9.26 6.67
C LEU A 134 -2.35 10.35 7.24
N ASP A 135 -2.49 11.43 6.48
CA ASP A 135 -3.43 12.50 6.75
C ASP A 135 -4.82 12.16 6.18
N PHE A 136 -5.65 13.18 5.99
CA PHE A 136 -7.02 13.03 5.54
C PHE A 136 -7.14 12.47 4.11
N VAL A 137 -6.18 12.75 3.22
CA VAL A 137 -6.25 12.29 1.83
C VAL A 137 -5.98 10.79 1.70
N GLU A 138 -5.43 10.13 2.74
CA GLU A 138 -5.27 8.67 2.78
C GLU A 138 -6.42 7.93 3.48
N ILE A 139 -7.65 8.45 3.42
CA ILE A 139 -8.85 7.86 4.04
C ILE A 139 -9.04 6.35 3.73
N HIS A 140 -8.65 5.92 2.54
CA HIS A 140 -8.77 4.53 2.08
C HIS A 140 -7.75 3.59 2.76
N LEU A 141 -6.55 4.06 3.05
CA LEU A 141 -5.58 3.33 3.88
C LEU A 141 -6.06 3.27 5.33
N TRP A 142 -6.59 4.37 5.88
CA TRP A 142 -7.21 4.38 7.21
C TRP A 142 -8.35 3.37 7.33
N TRP A 143 -9.23 3.34 6.32
CA TRP A 143 -10.29 2.35 6.25
C TRP A 143 -9.74 0.94 6.20
N LEU A 144 -8.71 0.66 5.40
CA LEU A 144 -8.13 -0.68 5.27
C LEU A 144 -7.49 -1.15 6.59
N LEU A 145 -6.72 -0.30 7.26
CA LEU A 145 -6.12 -0.58 8.57
C LEU A 145 -7.21 -0.88 9.62
N THR A 146 -8.25 -0.06 9.67
CA THR A 146 -9.38 -0.24 10.58
C THR A 146 -10.14 -1.53 10.29
N TYR A 147 -10.41 -1.80 9.01
CA TYR A 147 -11.10 -3.01 8.56
C TYR A 147 -10.31 -4.26 8.92
N ARG A 148 -9.00 -4.25 8.64
CA ARG A 148 -8.07 -5.32 9.00
C ARG A 148 -8.06 -5.59 10.49
N ALA A 149 -7.92 -4.55 11.31
CA ALA A 149 -7.95 -4.68 12.77
C ALA A 149 -9.27 -5.34 13.25
N ARG A 150 -10.41 -4.89 12.71
CA ARG A 150 -11.72 -5.46 13.03
C ARG A 150 -11.84 -6.94 12.68
N VAL A 151 -11.38 -7.37 11.50
CA VAL A 151 -11.51 -8.79 11.11
C VAL A 151 -10.56 -9.71 11.87
N LEU A 152 -9.39 -9.21 12.26
CA LEU A 152 -8.43 -9.95 13.10
C LEU A 152 -8.93 -10.05 14.55
N ASN A 153 -9.39 -8.94 15.14
CA ASN A 153 -9.90 -8.91 16.52
C ASN A 153 -11.22 -9.68 16.66
N GLY A 154 -12.04 -9.68 15.62
CA GLY A 154 -13.26 -10.51 15.57
C GLY A 154 -12.99 -11.99 15.24
N HIS A 155 -11.74 -12.44 15.25
CA HIS A 155 -11.31 -13.82 14.94
C HIS A 155 -11.83 -14.37 13.61
N LYS A 156 -12.17 -13.50 12.65
CA LYS A 156 -12.60 -13.91 11.30
C LYS A 156 -11.41 -14.37 10.46
N LEU A 157 -10.21 -13.87 10.77
CA LEU A 157 -8.94 -14.22 10.14
C LEU A 157 -7.86 -14.31 11.22
N SER A 158 -6.88 -15.18 10.99
CA SER A 158 -5.67 -15.23 11.83
C SER A 158 -4.64 -14.21 11.35
N ARG A 159 -3.91 -13.59 12.28
CA ARG A 159 -2.84 -12.63 11.95
C ARG A 159 -1.64 -13.40 11.39
N ARG A 160 -1.22 -13.08 10.15
CA ARG A 160 -0.06 -13.69 9.49
C ARG A 160 1.12 -12.75 9.30
N ASN A 161 0.87 -11.45 9.31
CA ASN A 161 1.84 -10.40 9.01
C ASN A 161 1.74 -9.23 10.00
N LYS A 162 2.78 -8.40 10.01
CA LYS A 162 2.87 -7.14 10.76
C LYS A 162 2.85 -5.95 9.81
N ILE A 163 2.38 -4.82 10.33
CA ILE A 163 2.43 -3.53 9.63
C ILE A 163 3.26 -2.61 10.50
N TYR A 164 4.29 -2.01 9.94
CA TYR A 164 5.20 -1.08 10.58
C TYR A 164 4.96 0.33 10.04
N TYR A 165 4.92 1.31 10.93
CA TYR A 165 4.85 2.73 10.56
C TYR A 165 6.09 3.44 11.11
N TYR A 166 6.89 3.98 10.19
CA TYR A 166 8.11 4.71 10.48
C TYR A 166 7.82 6.21 10.50
N TYR A 167 8.18 6.89 11.59
CA TYR A 167 7.95 8.33 11.74
C TYR A 167 9.15 9.05 12.37
N PRO A 168 9.36 10.34 12.06
CA PRO A 168 10.39 11.14 12.71
C PRO A 168 10.09 11.34 14.19
N ARG A 169 11.08 11.18 15.08
CA ARG A 169 10.88 11.34 16.53
C ARG A 169 10.41 12.75 16.88
N SER A 170 10.88 13.77 16.15
CA SER A 170 10.42 15.16 16.31
C SER A 170 8.90 15.32 16.21
N ARG A 171 8.22 14.45 15.45
CA ARG A 171 6.77 14.50 15.18
C ARG A 171 5.92 13.80 16.24
N GLU A 172 6.51 13.09 17.20
CA GLU A 172 5.76 12.23 18.13
C GLU A 172 4.69 13.00 18.93
N LYS A 173 5.01 14.22 19.36
CA LYS A 173 4.09 15.08 20.11
C LYS A 173 2.92 15.54 19.24
N ASP A 174 3.21 16.00 18.03
CA ASP A 174 2.22 16.57 17.11
C ASP A 174 1.30 15.49 16.54
N ASP A 175 1.85 14.32 16.24
CA ASP A 175 1.12 13.18 15.68
C ASP A 175 0.55 12.23 16.75
N LYS A 176 0.57 12.61 18.04
CA LYS A 176 0.17 11.74 19.17
C LYS A 176 -1.17 11.04 18.95
N THR A 177 -2.19 11.75 18.48
CA THR A 177 -3.53 11.17 18.24
C THR A 177 -3.50 10.15 17.10
N LYS A 178 -2.83 10.48 15.99
CA LYS A 178 -2.63 9.58 14.84
C LYS A 178 -1.91 8.29 15.26
N LEU A 179 -0.81 8.44 15.99
CA LEU A 179 0.00 7.32 16.49
C LEU A 179 -0.83 6.41 17.41
N ARG A 180 -1.68 6.99 18.28
CA ARG A 180 -2.61 6.19 19.11
C ARG A 180 -3.59 5.37 18.29
N PHE A 181 -4.17 5.94 17.22
CA PHE A 181 -5.07 5.19 16.33
C PHE A 181 -4.33 4.07 15.60
N LEU A 182 -3.16 4.35 15.03
CA LEU A 182 -2.33 3.33 14.37
C LEU A 182 -2.00 2.17 15.33
N LYS A 183 -1.59 2.48 16.57
CA LYS A 183 -1.33 1.48 17.60
C LYS A 183 -2.59 0.66 17.92
N ALA A 184 -3.75 1.29 18.05
CA ALA A 184 -5.02 0.61 18.29
C ALA A 184 -5.42 -0.33 17.13
N TYR A 185 -5.05 0.01 15.89
CA TYR A 185 -5.24 -0.85 14.71
C TYR A 185 -4.17 -1.95 14.57
N GLY A 186 -3.27 -2.08 15.56
CA GLY A 186 -2.25 -3.12 15.60
C GLY A 186 -1.05 -2.86 14.71
N VAL A 187 -0.82 -1.59 14.33
CA VAL A 187 0.40 -1.13 13.63
C VAL A 187 1.54 -0.98 14.64
N VAL A 188 2.72 -1.50 14.28
CA VAL A 188 3.96 -1.38 15.05
C VAL A 188 4.61 -0.05 14.72
N LEU A 189 4.68 0.83 15.71
CA LEU A 189 5.28 2.15 15.59
C LEU A 189 6.80 2.07 15.76
N ARG A 190 7.55 2.75 14.88
CA ARG A 190 9.01 2.86 14.93
C ARG A 190 9.43 4.31 14.69
N ASP A 191 9.90 4.98 15.73
CA ASP A 191 10.49 6.30 15.60
C ASP A 191 11.97 6.23 15.24
N PHE A 192 12.45 7.23 14.51
CA PHE A 192 13.87 7.42 14.20
C PHE A 192 14.28 8.88 14.39
N ASP A 193 15.56 9.09 14.70
CA ASP A 193 16.08 10.44 14.86
C ASP A 193 16.15 11.15 13.51
N ASP A 194 15.72 12.41 13.48
CA ASP A 194 15.68 13.29 12.31
C ASP A 194 16.40 14.63 12.54
N THR A 195 17.11 14.77 13.66
CA THR A 195 17.88 15.99 13.99
C THR A 195 18.95 16.34 12.95
N LEU A 196 19.57 15.32 12.33
CA LEU A 196 20.55 15.47 11.25
C LEU A 196 19.88 15.63 9.86
N GLY A 197 18.58 15.86 9.82
CA GLY A 197 17.81 16.09 8.61
C GLY A 197 17.18 14.84 7.99
N ARG A 198 16.38 15.10 6.96
CA ARG A 198 15.52 14.11 6.30
C ARG A 198 16.29 12.92 5.74
N GLU A 199 17.45 13.15 5.15
CA GLU A 199 18.26 12.09 4.54
C GLU A 199 18.78 11.10 5.59
N SER A 200 19.30 11.60 6.72
CA SER A 200 19.76 10.76 7.83
C SER A 200 18.63 9.88 8.38
N TYR A 201 17.42 10.44 8.52
CA TYR A 201 16.23 9.70 8.93
C TYR A 201 15.91 8.52 8.00
N TYR A 202 15.85 8.73 6.67
CA TYR A 202 15.58 7.64 5.73
C TYR A 202 16.70 6.60 5.68
N ASN A 203 17.97 7.02 5.76
CA ASN A 203 19.10 6.11 5.73
C ASN A 203 19.10 5.13 6.92
N GLN A 204 18.68 5.59 8.11
CA GLN A 204 18.52 4.71 9.28
C GLN A 204 17.45 3.64 9.05
N ILE A 205 16.34 4.00 8.39
CA ILE A 205 15.25 3.06 8.08
C ILE A 205 15.72 2.05 7.03
N LEU A 206 16.36 2.51 5.94
CA LEU A 206 16.83 1.65 4.85
C LEU A 206 17.81 0.58 5.35
N LYS A 207 18.80 0.96 6.18
CA LYS A 207 19.72 0.01 6.83
C LYS A 207 18.99 -1.06 7.63
N LYS A 208 17.85 -0.70 8.25
CA LYS A 208 17.04 -1.66 9.00
C LYS A 208 16.26 -2.60 8.08
N LEU A 209 15.84 -2.14 6.90
CA LEU A 209 15.14 -2.96 5.92
C LEU A 209 16.08 -3.91 5.17
N GLU A 210 17.38 -3.60 5.07
CA GLU A 210 18.39 -4.50 4.50
C GLU A 210 18.65 -5.75 5.37
N SER A 211 18.29 -5.71 6.65
CA SER A 211 18.49 -6.80 7.62
C SER A 211 17.24 -7.64 7.88
N VAL A 212 16.16 -7.43 7.10
CA VAL A 212 14.89 -8.19 7.15
C VAL A 212 14.88 -9.21 6.03
#